data_AF-A0AAW1N3K2-F1
#
_entry.id   AF-A0AAW1N3K2-F1
#
_cell.length_a   1.000
_cell.length_b   1.000
_cell.length_c   1.000
_cell.angle_alpha   90.00
_cell.angle_beta   90.00
_cell.angle_gamma   90.00
#
_symmetry.space_group_name_H-M   'P 1'
#
loop_
_entity.id
_entity.type
_entity.pdbx_description
1 polymer ?
#
loop_
_entity_poly.entity_id
_entity_poly.type
_entity_poly.pdbx_seq_one_letter_code
_entity_poly.pdbx_strand_id
1 'polypeptide(L)' 'MRCLGIPNTAHFANVTQIEDALALWEKLKVQKQGERWQPETEEEYEDSQGNVVNRKTYEDLKRQGLL' A
#
# COMPACT_ATOMS: atom_id res chain seq x y z
N MET A 1 4.04 23.61 -8.41
CA MET A 1 3.86 22.20 -7.98
C MET A 1 4.61 21.19 -8.83
N ARG A 2 4.48 21.22 -10.17
CA ARG A 2 5.14 20.22 -11.03
C ARG A 2 6.68 20.13 -10.86
N CYS A 3 7.36 21.26 -10.63
CA CYS A 3 8.81 21.28 -10.36
C CYS A 3 9.19 20.73 -8.96
N LEU A 4 8.22 20.60 -8.05
CA LEU A 4 8.37 19.96 -6.74
C LEU A 4 8.03 18.46 -6.80
N GLY A 5 7.69 17.92 -7.97
CA GLY A 5 7.24 16.53 -8.12
C GLY A 5 5.82 16.26 -7.61
N ILE A 6 5.05 17.29 -7.25
CA ILE A 6 3.70 17.16 -6.71
C ILE A 6 2.67 17.30 -7.85
N PRO A 7 1.70 16.38 -8.00
CA PRO A 7 0.63 16.50 -9.00
C PRO A 7 -0.28 17.69 -8.69
N ASN A 8 -0.72 18.39 -9.74
CA ASN A 8 -1.56 19.58 -9.59
C ASN A 8 -3.04 19.21 -9.40
N THR A 9 -3.37 18.71 -8.20
CA THR A 9 -4.73 18.33 -7.79
C THR A 9 -5.38 19.39 -6.90
N ALA A 10 -6.71 19.38 -6.79
CA ALA A 10 -7.47 20.31 -5.93
C ALA A 10 -7.04 20.31 -4.46
N HIS A 11 -6.45 19.21 -3.96
CA HIS A 11 -5.88 19.10 -2.61
C HIS A 11 -4.87 20.21 -2.27
N PHE A 12 -4.26 20.83 -3.28
CA PHE A 12 -3.20 21.83 -3.11
C PHE A 12 -3.62 23.26 -3.44
N ALA A 13 -4.91 23.52 -3.72
CA ALA A 13 -5.38 24.81 -4.24
C ALA A 13 -5.07 26.01 -3.32
N ASN A 14 -5.08 25.81 -2.00
CA ASN A 14 -4.84 26.85 -1.00
C ASN A 14 -3.50 26.70 -0.27
N VAL A 15 -2.62 25.82 -0.75
CA VAL A 15 -1.31 25.61 -0.13
C VAL A 15 -0.33 26.63 -0.68
N THR A 16 0.15 27.52 0.19
CA THR A 16 1.03 28.63 -0.18
C THR A 16 2.50 28.36 0.15
N GLN A 17 2.78 27.62 1.22
CA GLN A 17 4.14 27.26 1.62
C GLN A 17 4.60 25.96 0.95
N ILE A 18 5.87 25.91 0.55
CA ILE A 18 6.46 24.72 -0.08
C ILE A 18 6.55 23.55 0.92
N GLU A 19 6.90 23.84 2.18
CA GLU A 19 7.02 22.83 3.23
C GLU A 19 5.68 22.13 3.50
N ASP A 20 4.60 22.90 3.60
CA ASP A 20 3.25 22.39 3.76
C ASP A 20 2.82 21.50 2.58
N ALA A 21 3.17 21.91 1.35
CA ALA A 21 2.88 21.15 0.15
C ALA A 21 3.58 19.78 0.14
N LEU A 22 4.86 19.74 0.52
CA LEU A 22 5.63 18.50 0.61
C LEU A 22 5.10 17.59 1.72
N ALA A 23 4.80 18.14 2.89
CA ALA A 23 4.26 17.39 4.01
C ALA A 23 2.87 16.79 3.69
N LEU A 24 2.00 17.57 3.03
CA LEU A 24 0.69 17.09 2.58
C LEU A 24 0.82 16.00 1.52
N TRP A 25 1.75 16.15 0.58
CA TRP A 25 1.99 15.16 -0.46
C TRP A 25 2.50 13.83 0.11
N GLU A 26 3.43 13.86 1.05
CA GLU A 26 3.96 12.63 1.66
C GLU A 26 2.87 11.88 2.45
N LYS A 27 2.01 12.61 3.19
CA LYS A 27 0.85 12.01 3.86
C LYS A 27 -0.12 11.35 2.88
N LEU A 28 -0.47 12.04 1.79
CA LEU A 28 -1.35 11.51 0.75
C LEU A 28 -0.76 10.26 0.08
N LYS A 29 0.56 10.24 -0.13
CA LYS A 29 1.25 9.08 -0.73
C LYS A 29 1.18 7.87 0.20
N VAL A 30 1.45 8.04 1.49
CA VAL A 30 1.34 6.96 2.49
C VAL A 30 -0.10 6.45 2.60
N GLN A 31 -1.08 7.35 2.69
CA GLN A 31 -2.49 6.95 2.75
C GLN A 31 -2.90 6.15 1.51
N LYS A 32 -2.56 6.65 0.32
CA LYS A 32 -2.86 5.97 -0.94
C LYS A 32 -2.15 4.63 -1.08
N GLN A 33 -0.93 4.50 -0.53
CA GLN A 33 -0.23 3.21 -0.47
C GLN A 33 -0.91 2.24 0.49
N GLY A 34 -1.42 2.72 1.62
CA GLY A 34 -2.18 1.90 2.57
C GLY A 34 -3.56 1.47 2.06
N GLU A 35 -4.24 2.31 1.27
CA GLU A 35 -5.53 1.97 0.65
C GLU A 35 -5.38 1.04 -0.57
N ARG A 36 -4.17 0.91 -1.12
CA ARG A 36 -3.94 0.03 -2.25
C ARG A 36 -3.94 -1.41 -1.75
N TRP A 37 -4.79 -2.24 -2.35
CA TRP A 37 -4.79 -3.68 -2.05
C TRP A 37 -3.40 -4.27 -2.27
N GLN A 38 -2.88 -4.95 -1.25
CA GLN A 38 -1.54 -5.53 -1.23
C GLN A 38 -1.66 -7.06 -1.28
N PRO A 39 -1.57 -7.70 -2.47
CA PRO A 39 -1.76 -9.14 -2.62
C PRO A 39 -0.86 -9.97 -1.69
N GLU A 40 0.36 -9.53 -1.43
CA GLU A 40 1.28 -10.28 -0.57
C GLU A 40 0.81 -10.39 0.89
N THR A 41 0.03 -9.41 1.38
CA THR A 41 -0.43 -9.36 2.77
C THR A 41 -1.93 -9.62 2.92
N GLU A 42 -2.72 -9.28 1.91
CA GLU A 42 -4.19 -9.28 1.96
C GLU A 42 -4.82 -10.41 1.13
N GLU A 43 -4.05 -11.13 0.32
CA GLU A 43 -4.53 -12.34 -0.37
C GLU A 43 -4.40 -13.55 0.58
N GLU A 44 -5.52 -14.20 0.86
CA GLU A 44 -5.61 -15.35 1.76
C GLU A 44 -5.92 -16.62 0.96
N TYR A 45 -5.29 -17.73 1.37
CA TYR A 45 -5.49 -19.06 0.82
C TYR A 45 -5.99 -19.97 1.93
N GLU A 46 -6.96 -20.81 1.58
CA GLU A 46 -7.45 -21.89 2.43
C GLU A 46 -6.72 -23.20 2.05
N ASP A 47 -6.17 -23.89 3.04
CA ASP A 47 -5.63 -25.23 2.85
C ASP A 47 -6.71 -26.32 2.87
N SER A 48 -6.35 -27.57 2.58
CA SER A 48 -7.30 -28.69 2.60
C SER A 48 -7.88 -29.02 3.98
N GLN A 49 -7.33 -28.43 5.05
CA GLN A 49 -7.77 -28.60 6.43
C GLN A 49 -8.65 -27.42 6.90
N GLY A 50 -8.87 -26.41 6.06
CA GLY A 50 -9.66 -25.23 6.36
C GLY A 50 -8.90 -24.11 7.09
N ASN A 51 -7.57 -24.18 7.16
CA ASN A 51 -6.77 -23.10 7.73
C ASN A 51 -6.60 -21.98 6.69
N VAL A 52 -6.85 -20.74 7.12
CA VAL A 52 -6.68 -19.54 6.30
C VAL A 52 -5.33 -18.92 6.59
N VAL A 53 -4.48 -18.81 5.58
CA VAL A 53 -3.15 -18.20 5.67
C VAL A 53 -2.94 -17.20 4.55
N ASN A 54 -2.14 -16.16 4.81
CA ASN A 54 -1.78 -15.23 3.74
C ASN A 54 -0.96 -15.94 2.65
N ARG A 55 -0.98 -15.37 1.44
CA ARG A 55 -0.29 -15.90 0.26
C ARG A 55 1.16 -16.27 0.52
N LYS A 56 1.90 -15.38 1.18
CA LYS A 56 3.32 -15.60 1.44
C LYS A 56 3.54 -16.84 2.30
N THR A 57 2.79 -16.96 3.39
CA THR A 57 2.86 -18.12 4.30
C THR A 57 2.44 -19.39 3.57
N TYR A 58 1.39 -19.33 2.75
CA TYR A 58 0.96 -20.46 1.93
C TYR A 58 2.07 -20.92 0.96
N GLU A 59 2.66 -20.00 0.21
CA GLU A 59 3.74 -20.32 -0.73
C GLU A 59 4.98 -20.87 -0.01
N ASP A 60 5.35 -20.31 1.14
CA ASP A 60 6.49 -20.76 1.94
C ASP A 60 6.27 -22.15 2.54
N LEU A 61 5.09 -22.42 3.10
CA LEU A 61 4.71 -23.73 3.62
C LEU A 61 4.67 -24.78 2.50
N LYS A 62 4.12 -24.43 1.33
CA LYS A 62 4.09 -25.31 0.15
C LYS A 62 5.50 -25.65 -0.34
N ARG A 63 6.42 -24.68 -0.36
CA ARG A 63 7.83 -24.92 -0.73
C ARG A 63 8.56 -25.82 0.27
N GLN A 64 8.18 -25.76 1.54
CA GLN A 64 8.70 -26.62 2.60
C GLN A 64 8.07 -28.03 2.59
N GLY A 65 7.01 -28.26 1.80
CA GLY A 65 6.27 -29.52 1.78
C GLY A 65 5.36 -29.72 3.00
N LEU A 66 4.94 -28.62 3.65
CA LEU A 66 4.11 -28.60 4.85
C LEU A 66 2.62 -28.33 4.56
N LEU A 67 2.26 -28.20 3.28
CA LEU A 67 0.90 -28.02 2.75
C LEU A 67 0.59 -29.06 1.69
#